data_AF-A0A370KJU2-F1
#
_entry.id   AF-A0A370KJU2-F1
#
_cell.length_a   1.000
_cell.length_b   1.000
_cell.length_c   1.000
_cell.angle_alpha   90.00
_cell.angle_beta   90.00
_cell.angle_gamma   90.00
#
_symmetry.space_group_name_H-M   'P 1'
#
loop_
_entity.id
_entity.type
_entity.pdbx_description
1 polymer ?
#
loop_
_entity_poly.entity_id
_entity_poly.type
_entity_poly.pdbx_seq_one_letter_code
_entity_poly.pdbx_strand_id
1 'polypeptide(L)'
;MAKLIACLILGIVAGISSGAAMAANPLPQTQASKEQVRKLIETIGKHYAVADNLRDRRQAFENLMESTPEPTRVQIRSVDAGGIDAQLIWPARLHHPLGRRAILYLHGGGFYSGSLRTHRAIAGSLAKAASADVLLIDYRLAPDSPYPAQIDDALNAYRWLLDSGYESDNVVVVGDSAGGNLAIEATLRQMRVRGPLPAAVVALSPITDLAATGASLARNTGHDPLINTAELDRIRGAYLATRSPSDPMASPLYADLTGFPPLLLQVGSDEALLDDTLRLAEKAKLAGVDVQAEVWPGMIHQWQLFPSLLDGARQSNQRIADYAIEHFADRPKQ
;
A
#
# COMPACT_ATOMS: atom_id res chain seq x y z
N MET A 1 38.52 -46.10 -39.52
CA MET A 1 39.37 -45.37 -38.56
C MET A 1 39.04 -43.88 -38.67
N ALA A 2 38.89 -43.24 -37.53
CA ALA A 2 37.93 -42.16 -37.29
C ALA A 2 38.42 -40.73 -37.65
N LYS A 3 37.44 -39.86 -37.94
CA LYS A 3 37.53 -38.38 -38.00
C LYS A 3 37.32 -37.76 -36.60
N LEU A 4 37.54 -36.43 -36.51
CA LEU A 4 37.27 -35.45 -35.42
C LEU A 4 38.50 -35.16 -34.52
N ILE A 5 38.81 -33.96 -34.00
CA ILE A 5 38.19 -32.62 -33.96
C ILE A 5 39.26 -31.61 -33.50
N ALA A 6 39.12 -30.34 -33.89
CA ALA A 6 39.91 -29.20 -33.44
C ALA A 6 39.53 -28.74 -32.01
N CYS A 7 40.53 -28.42 -31.18
CA CYS A 7 40.35 -27.71 -29.91
C CYS A 7 40.74 -26.23 -30.09
N LEU A 8 39.75 -25.34 -30.03
CA LEU A 8 39.96 -23.89 -29.88
C LEU A 8 39.43 -23.50 -28.49
N ILE A 9 40.32 -23.01 -27.62
CA ILE A 9 40.00 -22.49 -26.30
C ILE A 9 39.55 -21.04 -26.48
N LEU A 10 38.27 -20.75 -26.20
CA LEU A 10 37.81 -19.39 -25.92
C LEU A 10 37.23 -19.35 -24.51
N GLY A 11 37.91 -18.61 -23.63
CA GLY A 11 37.37 -18.22 -22.34
C GLY A 11 36.25 -17.21 -22.52
N ILE A 12 35.07 -17.53 -21.99
CA ILE A 12 33.96 -16.59 -21.86
C ILE A 12 33.91 -16.16 -20.39
N VAL A 13 34.29 -14.92 -20.14
CA VAL A 13 33.92 -14.20 -18.92
C VAL A 13 32.46 -13.82 -19.09
N ALA A 14 31.57 -14.54 -18.41
CA ALA A 14 30.16 -14.19 -18.33
C ALA A 14 30.02 -12.99 -17.37
N GLY A 15 29.85 -11.80 -17.94
CA GLY A 15 29.36 -10.64 -17.21
C GLY A 15 27.93 -10.89 -16.77
N ILE A 16 27.69 -10.93 -15.47
CA ILE A 16 26.36 -10.88 -14.88
C ILE A 16 25.85 -9.45 -15.07
N SER A 17 25.02 -9.23 -16.09
CA SER A 17 24.26 -7.99 -16.23
C SER A 17 23.09 -8.03 -15.24
N SER A 18 23.18 -7.25 -14.16
CA SER A 18 22.05 -6.95 -13.29
C SER A 18 21.07 -6.04 -14.04
N GLY A 19 20.20 -6.63 -14.86
CA GLY A 19 19.06 -5.95 -15.44
C GLY A 19 17.96 -5.84 -14.40
N ALA A 20 17.86 -4.68 -13.73
CA ALA A 20 16.63 -4.29 -13.06
C ALA A 20 15.53 -4.23 -14.12
N ALA A 21 14.68 -5.25 -14.20
CA ALA A 21 13.51 -5.23 -15.04
C ALA A 21 12.62 -4.09 -14.51
N MET A 22 12.46 -3.02 -15.30
CA MET A 22 11.32 -2.14 -15.09
C MET A 22 10.07 -3.02 -15.17
N ALA A 23 9.34 -3.15 -14.05
CA ALA A 23 8.03 -3.78 -14.07
C ALA A 23 7.21 -3.12 -15.18
N ALA A 24 6.66 -3.93 -16.09
CA ALA A 24 5.93 -3.42 -17.23
C ALA A 24 4.78 -2.56 -16.73
N ASN A 25 4.69 -1.30 -17.20
CA ASN A 25 3.55 -0.45 -16.90
C ASN A 25 2.24 -1.20 -17.20
N PRO A 26 1.22 -1.07 -16.34
CA PRO A 26 -0.08 -1.69 -16.57
C PRO A 26 -0.60 -1.39 -17.98
N LEU A 27 -1.25 -2.38 -18.59
CA LEU A 27 -1.79 -2.23 -19.95
C LEU A 27 -2.78 -1.06 -20.04
N PRO A 28 -2.92 -0.42 -21.21
CA PRO A 28 -3.95 0.61 -21.42
C PRO A 28 -5.35 0.10 -21.07
N GLN A 29 -6.21 0.99 -20.56
CA GLN A 29 -7.59 0.62 -20.23
C GLN A 29 -8.39 0.15 -21.44
N THR A 30 -9.07 -0.98 -21.28
CA THR A 30 -10.13 -1.42 -22.18
C THR A 30 -11.39 -0.57 -21.98
N GLN A 31 -12.31 -0.57 -22.95
CA GLN A 31 -13.60 0.13 -22.80
C GLN A 31 -14.42 -0.43 -21.62
N ALA A 32 -14.35 -1.74 -21.38
CA ALA A 32 -14.99 -2.36 -20.22
C ALA A 32 -14.41 -1.83 -18.89
N SER A 33 -13.09 -1.70 -18.80
CA SER A 33 -12.40 -1.13 -17.63
C SER A 33 -12.82 0.33 -17.38
N LYS A 34 -12.88 1.15 -18.44
CA LYS A 34 -13.37 2.54 -18.35
C LYS A 34 -14.79 2.61 -17.79
N GLU A 35 -15.68 1.73 -18.26
CA GLU A 35 -17.06 1.69 -17.78
C GLU A 35 -17.17 1.23 -16.32
N GLN A 36 -16.32 0.29 -15.88
CA GLN A 36 -16.22 -0.11 -14.48
C GLN A 36 -15.80 1.08 -13.59
N VAL A 37 -14.75 1.80 -13.98
CA VAL A 37 -14.27 2.99 -13.24
C VAL A 37 -15.34 4.09 -13.21
N ARG A 38 -15.99 4.37 -14.33
CA ARG A 38 -17.06 5.38 -14.42
C ARG A 38 -18.21 5.08 -13.44
N LYS A 39 -18.68 3.83 -13.38
CA LYS A 39 -19.72 3.40 -12.43
C LYS A 39 -19.27 3.54 -10.97
N LEU A 40 -18.00 3.25 -10.69
CA LEU A 40 -17.45 3.43 -9.35
C LEU A 40 -17.42 4.90 -8.96
N ILE A 41 -16.96 5.79 -9.85
CA ILE A 41 -16.97 7.26 -9.62
C ILE A 41 -18.38 7.74 -9.30
N GLU A 42 -19.39 7.33 -10.08
CA GLU A 42 -20.79 7.69 -9.81
C GLU A 42 -21.26 7.19 -8.43
N THR A 43 -20.85 5.99 -8.04
CA THR A 43 -21.23 5.39 -6.76
C THR A 43 -20.56 6.13 -5.59
N ILE A 44 -19.27 6.44 -5.71
CA ILE A 44 -18.53 7.26 -4.74
C ILE A 44 -19.20 8.64 -4.61
N GLY A 45 -19.47 9.30 -5.75
CA GLY A 45 -20.10 10.61 -5.77
C GLY A 45 -21.44 10.65 -5.02
N LYS A 46 -22.27 9.60 -5.16
CA LYS A 46 -23.55 9.49 -4.42
C LYS A 46 -23.36 9.40 -2.90
N HIS A 47 -22.37 8.62 -2.42
CA HIS A 47 -22.13 8.46 -0.99
C HIS A 47 -21.54 9.72 -0.34
N TYR A 48 -20.70 10.45 -1.08
CA TYR A 48 -20.02 11.65 -0.57
C TYR A 48 -20.74 12.97 -0.89
N ALA A 49 -21.86 12.94 -1.63
CA ALA A 49 -22.56 14.14 -2.09
C ALA A 49 -22.97 15.12 -0.97
N VAL A 50 -23.22 14.59 0.23
CA VAL A 50 -23.65 15.36 1.42
C VAL A 50 -22.66 15.25 2.59
N ALA A 51 -21.45 14.75 2.33
CA ALA A 51 -20.46 14.47 3.36
C ALA A 51 -19.53 15.68 3.56
N ASP A 52 -19.97 16.64 4.37
CA ASP A 52 -19.34 17.95 4.51
C ASP A 52 -18.21 18.00 5.56
N ASN A 53 -18.38 17.28 6.67
CA ASN A 53 -17.42 17.25 7.78
C ASN A 53 -16.77 15.87 7.94
N LEU A 54 -15.74 15.77 8.79
CA LEU A 54 -14.96 14.54 8.99
C LEU A 54 -15.81 13.33 9.41
N ARG A 55 -16.85 13.55 10.23
CA ARG A 55 -17.74 12.48 10.69
C ARG A 55 -18.59 11.95 9.55
N ASP A 56 -19.20 12.84 8.78
CA ASP A 56 -20.06 12.45 7.66
C ASP A 56 -19.25 11.75 6.57
N ARG A 57 -18.01 12.19 6.33
CA ARG A 57 -17.08 11.55 5.40
C ARG A 57 -16.64 10.16 5.88
N ARG A 58 -16.35 10.00 7.17
CA ARG A 58 -16.10 8.68 7.78
C ARG A 58 -17.29 7.75 7.56
N GLN A 59 -18.52 8.22 7.83
CA GLN A 59 -19.72 7.43 7.62
C GLN A 59 -19.98 7.13 6.13
N ALA A 60 -19.72 8.08 5.23
CA ALA A 60 -19.85 7.89 3.80
C ALA A 60 -18.92 6.78 3.29
N PHE A 61 -17.69 6.72 3.80
CA PHE A 61 -16.76 5.65 3.47
C PHE A 61 -17.27 4.28 3.96
N GLU A 62 -17.75 4.23 5.20
CA GLU A 62 -18.34 3.00 5.76
C GLU A 62 -19.51 2.52 4.89
N ASN A 63 -20.46 3.40 4.58
CA ASN A 63 -21.64 3.07 3.76
C ASN A 63 -21.26 2.64 2.34
N LEU A 64 -20.27 3.29 1.73
CA LEU A 64 -19.76 2.90 0.41
C LEU A 64 -19.27 1.44 0.45
N MET A 65 -18.53 1.09 1.49
CA MET A 65 -17.92 -0.23 1.64
C MET A 65 -18.91 -1.32 2.12
N GLU A 66 -20.06 -0.97 2.71
CA GLU A 66 -21.10 -1.94 3.09
C GLU A 66 -21.62 -2.77 1.91
N SER A 67 -21.57 -2.23 0.69
CA SER A 67 -21.97 -2.94 -0.53
C SER A 67 -20.90 -3.90 -1.06
N THR A 68 -19.68 -3.86 -0.50
CA THR A 68 -18.57 -4.72 -0.93
C THR A 68 -18.73 -6.10 -0.30
N PRO A 69 -18.65 -7.18 -1.10
CA PRO A 69 -18.78 -8.53 -0.56
C PRO A 69 -17.63 -8.85 0.40
N GLU A 70 -17.96 -9.50 1.51
CA GLU A 70 -16.99 -10.07 2.44
C GLU A 70 -16.02 -11.04 1.74
N PRO A 71 -14.74 -11.09 2.14
CA PRO A 71 -13.79 -11.98 1.51
C PRO A 71 -14.16 -13.44 1.76
N THR A 72 -14.31 -14.20 0.69
CA THR A 72 -14.53 -15.64 0.76
C THR A 72 -13.21 -16.41 0.79
N ARG A 73 -13.22 -17.64 1.32
CA ARG A 73 -12.07 -18.56 1.39
C ARG A 73 -10.90 -18.03 2.22
N VAL A 74 -11.21 -17.23 3.23
CA VAL A 74 -10.28 -16.82 4.29
C VAL A 74 -10.89 -17.15 5.65
N GLN A 75 -10.04 -17.28 6.65
CA GLN A 75 -10.41 -17.26 8.06
C GLN A 75 -10.08 -15.87 8.61
N ILE A 76 -10.88 -15.39 9.56
CA ILE A 76 -10.70 -14.08 10.19
C ILE A 76 -10.78 -14.28 11.70
N ARG A 77 -9.81 -13.75 12.42
CA ARG A 77 -9.80 -13.72 13.89
C ARG A 77 -9.50 -12.31 14.37
N SER A 78 -10.38 -11.78 15.23
CA SER A 78 -10.08 -10.55 15.97
C SER A 78 -8.96 -10.82 16.97
N VAL A 79 -7.98 -9.92 17.02
CA VAL A 79 -6.83 -10.01 17.93
C VAL A 79 -6.54 -8.64 18.52
N ASP A 80 -5.94 -8.63 19.72
CA ASP A 80 -5.31 -7.45 20.29
C ASP A 80 -3.83 -7.42 19.85
N ALA A 81 -3.50 -6.51 18.94
CA ALA A 81 -2.17 -6.35 18.35
C ALA A 81 -1.29 -5.36 19.12
N GLY A 82 -1.21 -5.51 20.45
CA GLY A 82 -0.39 -4.65 21.31
C GLY A 82 -1.13 -3.39 21.77
N GLY A 83 -2.37 -3.54 22.21
CA GLY A 83 -3.30 -2.48 22.58
C GLY A 83 -4.15 -1.95 21.42
N ILE A 84 -4.14 -2.63 20.27
CA ILE A 84 -4.77 -2.18 19.02
C ILE A 84 -5.71 -3.27 18.52
N ASP A 85 -6.97 -2.91 18.32
CA ASP A 85 -7.94 -3.81 17.72
C ASP A 85 -7.52 -4.15 16.28
N ALA A 86 -7.45 -5.44 15.97
CA ALA A 86 -7.02 -5.90 14.66
C ALA A 86 -7.77 -7.15 14.21
N GLN A 87 -7.71 -7.43 12.91
CA GLN A 87 -8.12 -8.69 12.30
C GLN A 87 -6.91 -9.38 11.68
N LEU A 88 -6.62 -10.58 12.18
CA LEU A 88 -5.73 -11.52 11.52
C LEU A 88 -6.53 -12.33 10.50
N ILE A 89 -6.13 -12.25 9.23
CA ILE A 89 -6.85 -12.83 8.09
C ILE A 89 -5.91 -13.76 7.33
N TRP A 90 -6.29 -15.01 7.09
CA TRP A 90 -5.42 -15.98 6.40
C TRP A 90 -6.22 -16.91 5.47
N PRO A 91 -5.60 -17.54 4.46
CA PRO A 91 -6.29 -18.46 3.57
C PRO A 91 -6.98 -19.61 4.31
N ALA A 92 -8.24 -19.88 3.96
CA ALA A 92 -8.97 -21.04 4.49
C ALA A 92 -8.46 -22.33 3.81
N ARG A 93 -7.37 -22.90 4.32
CA ARG A 93 -6.88 -24.24 3.99
C ARG A 93 -6.77 -25.05 5.27
N LEU A 94 -7.15 -26.34 5.22
CA LEU A 94 -7.31 -27.21 6.40
C LEU A 94 -6.06 -27.31 7.31
N HIS A 95 -4.86 -26.96 6.81
CA HIS A 95 -3.59 -27.14 7.51
C HIS A 95 -2.54 -26.04 7.27
N HIS A 96 -2.93 -24.79 6.98
CA HIS A 96 -1.92 -23.72 6.86
C HIS A 96 -1.50 -23.23 8.26
N PRO A 97 -0.25 -23.46 8.71
CA PRO A 97 0.22 -22.88 9.96
C PRO A 97 0.30 -21.36 9.80
N LEU A 98 -0.22 -20.64 10.79
CA LEU A 98 0.05 -19.21 10.97
C LEU A 98 1.55 -19.00 11.27
N GLY A 99 2.05 -17.79 11.04
CA GLY A 99 3.34 -17.40 11.62
C GLY A 99 4.56 -17.55 10.70
N ARG A 100 4.36 -17.73 9.39
CA ARG A 100 5.49 -17.78 8.43
C ARG A 100 5.67 -16.52 7.60
N ARG A 101 4.57 -16.00 7.05
CA ARG A 101 4.55 -14.81 6.19
C ARG A 101 3.44 -13.91 6.64
N ALA A 102 3.73 -12.64 6.80
CA ALA A 102 2.74 -11.65 7.16
C ALA A 102 2.75 -10.45 6.22
N ILE A 103 1.56 -9.92 6.00
CA ILE A 103 1.34 -8.57 5.51
C ILE A 103 0.75 -7.77 6.67
N LEU A 104 1.46 -6.73 7.12
CA LEU A 104 0.84 -5.70 7.97
C LEU A 104 0.11 -4.73 7.04
N TYR A 105 -1.21 -4.66 7.15
CA TYR A 105 -2.03 -3.76 6.34
C TYR A 105 -2.46 -2.53 7.15
N LEU A 106 -2.06 -1.36 6.69
CA LEU A 106 -2.39 -0.06 7.26
C LEU A 106 -3.41 0.62 6.35
N HIS A 107 -4.65 0.76 6.83
CA HIS A 107 -5.74 1.26 6.00
C HIS A 107 -5.63 2.76 5.67
N GLY A 108 -6.16 3.16 4.51
CA GLY A 108 -6.35 4.56 4.15
C GLY A 108 -7.57 5.20 4.81
N GLY A 109 -7.90 6.42 4.38
CA GLY A 109 -8.97 7.24 4.97
C GLY A 109 -8.51 8.57 5.59
N GLY A 110 -7.39 9.11 5.13
CA GLY A 110 -6.94 10.45 5.52
C GLY A 110 -6.55 10.58 7.00
N PHE A 111 -6.14 9.49 7.66
CA PHE A 111 -5.86 9.40 9.10
C PHE A 111 -7.08 9.62 10.03
N TYR A 112 -8.23 9.99 9.48
CA TYR A 112 -9.45 10.30 10.23
C TYR A 112 -10.62 9.36 9.90
N SER A 113 -10.49 8.45 8.94
CA SER A 113 -11.51 7.48 8.54
C SER A 113 -10.87 6.17 8.11
N GLY A 114 -11.68 5.22 7.64
CA GLY A 114 -11.26 3.85 7.44
C GLY A 114 -11.40 3.03 8.72
N SER A 115 -11.37 1.71 8.55
CA SER A 115 -11.60 0.72 9.61
C SER A 115 -11.25 -0.68 9.13
N LEU A 116 -11.30 -1.65 10.05
CA LEU A 116 -11.25 -3.07 9.73
C LEU A 116 -12.29 -3.49 8.68
N ARG A 117 -13.49 -2.89 8.68
CA ARG A 117 -14.56 -3.24 7.74
C ARG A 117 -14.28 -2.72 6.33
N THR A 118 -13.94 -1.44 6.22
CA THR A 118 -13.69 -0.79 4.91
C THR A 118 -12.59 -1.46 4.10
N HIS A 119 -11.60 -2.08 4.75
CA HIS A 119 -10.44 -2.66 4.08
C HIS A 119 -10.39 -4.19 4.14
N ARG A 120 -11.40 -4.84 4.73
CA ARG A 120 -11.43 -6.31 4.85
C ARG A 120 -11.37 -7.02 3.50
N ALA A 121 -12.03 -6.47 2.48
CA ALA A 121 -12.10 -7.08 1.15
C ALA A 121 -10.71 -7.13 0.48
N ILE A 122 -9.93 -6.05 0.53
CA ILE A 122 -8.56 -6.03 0.01
C ILE A 122 -7.64 -6.91 0.88
N ALA A 123 -7.74 -6.83 2.20
CA ALA A 123 -6.93 -7.66 3.10
C ALA A 123 -7.17 -9.17 2.84
N GLY A 124 -8.41 -9.60 2.70
CA GLY A 124 -8.74 -10.98 2.32
C GLY A 124 -8.32 -11.35 0.89
N SER A 125 -8.32 -10.40 -0.05
CA SER A 125 -7.78 -10.60 -1.39
C SER A 125 -6.27 -10.88 -1.35
N LEU A 126 -5.52 -10.08 -0.58
CA LEU A 126 -4.08 -10.22 -0.41
C LEU A 126 -3.71 -11.50 0.33
N ALA A 127 -4.44 -11.85 1.39
CA ALA A 127 -4.23 -13.11 2.12
C ALA A 127 -4.26 -14.31 1.17
N LYS A 128 -5.28 -14.36 0.29
CA LYS A 128 -5.42 -15.42 -0.70
C LYS A 128 -4.33 -15.42 -1.76
N ALA A 129 -4.08 -14.26 -2.36
CA ALA A 129 -3.16 -14.13 -3.48
C ALA A 129 -1.70 -14.38 -3.05
N ALA A 130 -1.30 -13.84 -1.90
CA ALA A 130 0.06 -14.00 -1.36
C ALA A 130 0.27 -15.33 -0.62
N SER A 131 -0.83 -16.03 -0.29
CA SER A 131 -0.81 -17.15 0.67
C SER A 131 -0.06 -16.78 1.96
N ALA A 132 -0.40 -15.61 2.50
CA ALA A 132 0.20 -15.03 3.69
C ALA A 132 -0.89 -14.62 4.69
N ASP A 133 -0.51 -14.50 5.96
CA ASP A 133 -1.37 -13.90 6.97
C ASP A 133 -1.42 -12.39 6.73
N VAL A 134 -2.57 -11.77 6.94
CA VAL A 134 -2.74 -10.32 6.84
C VAL A 134 -3.23 -9.82 8.20
N LEU A 135 -2.41 -8.98 8.85
CA LEU A 135 -2.82 -8.26 10.04
C LEU A 135 -3.35 -6.89 9.60
N LEU A 136 -4.66 -6.73 9.57
CA LEU A 136 -5.34 -5.45 9.33
C LEU A 136 -5.64 -4.82 10.69
N ILE A 137 -5.15 -3.61 10.95
CA ILE A 137 -5.29 -2.94 12.26
C ILE A 137 -6.27 -1.77 12.21
N ASP A 138 -6.92 -1.48 13.34
CA ASP A 138 -7.83 -0.35 13.55
C ASP A 138 -7.08 0.74 14.35
N TYR A 139 -6.15 1.44 13.69
CA TYR A 139 -5.33 2.44 14.37
C TYR A 139 -6.15 3.66 14.81
N ARG A 140 -5.71 4.37 15.86
CA ARG A 140 -6.44 5.53 16.39
C ARG A 140 -6.56 6.65 15.35
N LEU A 141 -7.73 7.25 15.25
CA LEU A 141 -8.06 8.21 14.19
C LEU A 141 -8.05 9.67 14.69
N ALA A 142 -7.63 10.57 13.81
CA ALA A 142 -7.82 12.00 13.97
C ALA A 142 -9.32 12.37 13.83
N PRO A 143 -9.77 13.51 14.38
CA PRO A 143 -9.02 14.44 15.23
C PRO A 143 -8.95 14.01 16.70
N ASP A 144 -9.67 12.95 17.11
CA ASP A 144 -9.71 12.48 18.50
C ASP A 144 -8.32 12.06 19.01
N SER A 145 -7.50 11.52 18.12
CA SER A 145 -6.10 11.21 18.34
C SER A 145 -5.28 11.71 17.15
N PRO A 146 -4.78 12.95 17.17
CA PRO A 146 -3.95 13.47 16.07
C PRO A 146 -2.58 12.80 16.05
N TYR A 147 -1.73 13.19 15.09
CA TYR A 147 -0.34 12.77 15.04
C TYR A 147 0.34 12.89 16.43
N PRO A 148 1.13 11.89 16.90
CA PRO A 148 1.61 10.70 16.18
C PRO A 148 0.82 9.40 16.46
N ALA A 149 -0.43 9.46 16.94
CA ALA A 149 -1.12 8.26 17.44
C ALA A 149 -1.17 7.09 16.44
N GLN A 150 -1.47 7.39 15.17
CA GLN A 150 -1.58 6.44 14.06
C GLN A 150 -0.27 5.67 13.82
N ILE A 151 0.84 6.40 13.80
CA ILE A 151 2.15 5.85 13.49
C ILE A 151 2.75 5.12 14.70
N ASP A 152 2.41 5.54 15.92
CA ASP A 152 2.76 4.79 17.12
C ASP A 152 2.01 3.44 17.15
N ASP A 153 0.74 3.41 16.72
CA ASP A 153 -0.05 2.18 16.60
C ASP A 153 0.51 1.26 15.50
N ALA A 154 0.83 1.79 14.32
CA ALA A 154 1.45 1.01 13.25
C ALA A 154 2.77 0.33 13.69
N LEU A 155 3.60 1.04 14.47
CA LEU A 155 4.85 0.49 15.02
C LEU A 155 4.59 -0.59 16.08
N ASN A 156 3.59 -0.41 16.94
CA ASN A 156 3.21 -1.41 17.93
C ASN A 156 2.67 -2.68 17.27
N ALA A 157 1.84 -2.56 16.24
CA ALA A 157 1.35 -3.70 15.46
C ALA A 157 2.49 -4.44 14.74
N TYR A 158 3.46 -3.71 14.17
CA TYR A 158 4.63 -4.32 13.55
C TYR A 158 5.47 -5.09 14.58
N ARG A 159 5.74 -4.51 15.76
CA ARG A 159 6.44 -5.20 16.86
C ARG A 159 5.66 -6.42 17.35
N TRP A 160 4.34 -6.31 17.46
CA TRP A 160 3.48 -7.42 17.84
C TRP A 160 3.60 -8.61 16.88
N LEU A 161 3.72 -8.38 15.56
CA LEU A 161 4.02 -9.46 14.61
C LEU A 161 5.35 -10.13 14.94
N LEU A 162 6.42 -9.36 15.17
CA LEU A 162 7.73 -9.92 15.50
C LEU A 162 7.69 -10.72 16.81
N ASP A 163 7.06 -10.18 17.85
CA ASP A 163 6.90 -10.84 19.15
C ASP A 163 5.98 -12.07 19.07
N SER A 164 5.10 -12.13 18.06
CA SER A 164 4.25 -13.29 17.76
C SER A 164 4.97 -14.39 16.95
N GLY A 165 6.26 -14.21 16.65
CA GLY A 165 7.10 -15.20 15.99
C GLY A 165 7.21 -15.06 14.46
N TYR A 166 6.75 -13.96 13.87
CA TYR A 166 7.01 -13.66 12.47
C TYR A 166 8.43 -13.06 12.34
N GLU A 167 9.24 -13.63 11.44
CA GLU A 167 10.56 -13.07 11.12
C GLU A 167 10.40 -11.81 10.26
N SER A 168 11.18 -10.76 10.54
CA SER A 168 11.01 -9.45 9.87
C SER A 168 11.23 -9.53 8.35
N ASP A 169 12.11 -10.42 7.91
CA ASP A 169 12.38 -10.75 6.50
C ASP A 169 11.27 -11.59 5.83
N ASN A 170 10.21 -11.91 6.56
CA ASN A 170 8.96 -12.47 6.06
C ASN A 170 7.73 -11.60 6.39
N VAL A 171 7.95 -10.32 6.72
CA VAL A 171 6.88 -9.32 6.88
C VAL A 171 6.96 -8.29 5.74
N VAL A 172 5.85 -8.07 5.05
CA VAL A 172 5.69 -6.93 4.11
C VAL A 172 4.70 -5.94 4.71
N VAL A 173 5.03 -4.65 4.68
CA VAL A 173 4.10 -3.60 5.15
C VAL A 173 3.39 -3.00 3.95
N VAL A 174 2.07 -3.08 3.94
CA VAL A 174 1.22 -2.57 2.87
C VAL A 174 0.33 -1.48 3.45
N GLY A 175 0.14 -0.39 2.72
CA GLY A 175 -0.89 0.58 3.06
C GLY A 175 -1.32 1.43 1.89
N ASP A 176 -2.54 1.96 1.99
CA ASP A 176 -3.13 2.80 0.95
C ASP A 176 -3.42 4.22 1.43
N SER A 177 -3.25 5.23 0.57
CA SER A 177 -3.49 6.63 0.90
C SER A 177 -2.72 7.08 2.16
N ALA A 178 -3.42 7.50 3.21
CA ALA A 178 -2.86 7.75 4.53
C ALA A 178 -2.16 6.52 5.15
N GLY A 179 -2.66 5.30 4.93
CA GLY A 179 -2.00 4.07 5.33
C GLY A 179 -0.69 3.82 4.57
N GLY A 180 -0.61 4.25 3.32
CA GLY A 180 0.63 4.22 2.53
C GLY A 180 1.70 5.14 3.10
N ASN A 181 1.30 6.31 3.61
CA ASN A 181 2.16 7.18 4.42
C ASN A 181 2.68 6.44 5.66
N LEU A 182 1.78 5.84 6.44
CA LEU A 182 2.14 5.12 7.67
C LEU A 182 3.08 3.94 7.39
N ALA A 183 2.91 3.23 6.27
CA ALA A 183 3.78 2.11 5.89
C ALA A 183 5.23 2.56 5.67
N ILE A 184 5.40 3.70 5.00
CA ILE A 184 6.71 4.31 4.76
C ILE A 184 7.28 4.87 6.06
N GLU A 185 6.50 5.65 6.82
CA GLU A 185 6.93 6.24 8.10
C GLU A 185 7.32 5.17 9.14
N ALA A 186 6.57 4.08 9.25
CA ALA A 186 6.86 3.01 10.21
C ALA A 186 8.23 2.40 9.94
N THR A 187 8.53 2.17 8.66
CA THR A 187 9.82 1.66 8.21
C THR A 187 10.95 2.67 8.44
N LEU A 188 10.74 3.94 8.10
CA LEU A 188 11.70 5.02 8.38
C LEU A 188 12.02 5.12 9.88
N ARG A 189 11.03 4.99 10.75
CA ARG A 189 11.22 5.02 12.20
C ARG A 189 11.99 3.79 12.70
N GLN A 190 11.74 2.61 12.14
CA GLN A 190 12.54 1.42 12.46
C GLN A 190 14.00 1.57 12.04
N MET A 191 14.27 2.16 10.87
CA MET A 191 15.64 2.45 10.43
C MET A 191 16.37 3.37 11.40
N ARG A 192 15.71 4.44 11.90
CA ARG A 192 16.31 5.38 12.86
C ARG A 192 16.74 4.72 14.16
N VAL A 193 15.99 3.73 14.63
CA VAL A 193 16.32 2.96 15.84
C VAL A 193 17.15 1.71 15.56
N ARG A 194 17.56 1.49 14.31
CA ARG A 194 18.28 0.28 13.85
C ARG A 194 17.53 -1.02 14.20
N GLY A 195 16.20 -0.96 14.15
CA GLY A 195 15.34 -2.12 14.38
C GLY A 195 15.26 -3.04 13.17
N PRO A 196 14.66 -4.24 13.33
CA PRO A 196 14.37 -5.13 12.22
C PRO A 196 13.48 -4.42 11.19
N LEU A 197 13.82 -4.57 9.91
CA LEU A 197 13.09 -3.97 8.79
C LEU A 197 12.20 -5.03 8.13
N PRO A 198 11.05 -4.62 7.57
CA PRO A 198 10.24 -5.52 6.75
C PRO A 198 11.00 -5.92 5.48
N ALA A 199 10.64 -7.07 4.94
CA ALA A 199 11.15 -7.59 3.67
C ALA A 199 10.94 -6.63 2.51
N ALA A 200 9.79 -5.94 2.50
CA ALA A 200 9.45 -4.89 1.54
C ALA A 200 8.33 -3.99 2.07
N VAL A 201 8.13 -2.86 1.39
CA VAL A 201 7.02 -1.93 1.63
C VAL A 201 6.23 -1.75 0.34
N VAL A 202 4.91 -1.74 0.45
CA VAL A 202 4.01 -1.43 -0.66
C VAL A 202 3.10 -0.26 -0.27
N ALA A 203 3.17 0.84 -1.02
CA ALA A 203 2.33 2.00 -0.78
C ALA A 203 1.42 2.27 -1.99
N LEU A 204 0.12 2.26 -1.75
CA LEU A 204 -0.93 2.40 -2.76
C LEU A 204 -1.48 3.81 -2.70
N SER A 205 -1.37 4.58 -3.77
CA SER A 205 -1.84 5.96 -3.84
C SER A 205 -1.40 6.82 -2.62
N PRO A 206 -0.14 6.73 -2.15
CA PRO A 206 0.23 7.25 -0.84
C PRO A 206 0.14 8.77 -0.75
N ILE A 207 -0.31 9.27 0.41
CA ILE A 207 -0.14 10.69 0.76
C ILE A 207 1.30 10.88 1.24
N THR A 208 2.18 11.43 0.41
CA THR A 208 3.61 11.60 0.76
C THR A 208 3.96 13.05 1.09
N ASP A 209 3.11 13.99 0.69
CA ASP A 209 3.32 15.43 0.82
C ASP A 209 2.07 16.15 1.37
N LEU A 210 2.00 16.33 2.69
CA LEU A 210 0.93 17.10 3.33
C LEU A 210 1.02 18.62 3.06
N ALA A 211 2.11 19.10 2.47
CA ALA A 211 2.19 20.47 1.97
C ALA A 211 1.48 20.64 0.62
N ALA A 212 1.02 19.54 0.01
CA ALA A 212 0.16 19.51 -1.17
C ALA A 212 0.77 20.24 -2.39
N THR A 213 2.07 19.98 -2.66
CA THR A 213 2.81 20.72 -3.71
C THR A 213 2.89 19.98 -5.04
N GLY A 214 2.25 18.81 -5.18
CA GLY A 214 2.21 18.05 -6.44
C GLY A 214 1.37 18.75 -7.51
N ALA A 215 1.89 18.87 -8.74
CA ALA A 215 1.18 19.56 -9.82
C ALA A 215 -0.07 18.78 -10.29
N SER A 216 -0.09 17.46 -10.10
CA SER A 216 -1.24 16.58 -10.30
C SER A 216 -2.46 17.01 -9.50
N LEU A 217 -2.29 17.65 -8.34
CA LEU A 217 -3.41 18.17 -7.54
C LEU A 217 -4.27 19.15 -8.35
N ALA A 218 -3.61 20.07 -9.07
CA ALA A 218 -4.29 21.02 -9.95
C ALA A 218 -4.65 20.38 -11.30
N ARG A 219 -3.73 19.63 -11.92
CA ARG A 219 -3.92 19.04 -13.25
C ARG A 219 -5.07 18.03 -13.30
N ASN A 220 -5.26 17.22 -12.26
CA ASN A 220 -6.27 16.17 -12.19
C ASN A 220 -7.52 16.61 -11.40
N THR A 221 -7.67 17.91 -11.14
CA THR A 221 -8.88 18.45 -10.52
C THR A 221 -10.12 18.05 -11.34
N GLY A 222 -11.10 17.45 -10.67
CA GLY A 222 -12.34 16.97 -11.30
C GLY A 222 -12.28 15.57 -11.88
N HIS A 223 -11.09 14.93 -11.90
CA HIS A 223 -10.94 13.52 -12.29
C HIS A 223 -10.88 12.60 -11.06
N ASP A 224 -10.25 13.07 -9.97
CA ASP A 224 -10.21 12.35 -8.69
C ASP A 224 -11.49 12.61 -7.87
N PRO A 225 -12.29 11.57 -7.55
CA PRO A 225 -13.55 11.74 -6.82
C PRO A 225 -13.37 11.88 -5.30
N LEU A 226 -12.18 11.59 -4.76
CA LEU A 226 -11.94 11.52 -3.32
C LEU A 226 -10.97 12.58 -2.83
N ILE A 227 -9.90 12.84 -3.58
CA ILE A 227 -8.82 13.76 -3.18
C ILE A 227 -8.84 15.03 -4.03
N ASN A 228 -8.83 16.17 -3.32
CA ASN A 228 -8.64 17.50 -3.88
C ASN A 228 -8.01 18.41 -2.83
N THR A 229 -7.76 19.67 -3.17
CA THR A 229 -7.14 20.64 -2.25
C THR A 229 -7.90 20.78 -0.94
N ALA A 230 -9.23 20.89 -0.99
CA ALA A 230 -10.05 21.04 0.20
C ALA A 230 -9.99 19.78 1.09
N GLU A 231 -9.88 18.59 0.50
CA GLU A 231 -9.71 17.37 1.27
C GLU A 231 -8.35 17.26 1.93
N LEU A 232 -7.27 17.61 1.22
CA LEU A 232 -5.94 17.67 1.83
C LEU A 232 -5.87 18.70 2.97
N ASP A 233 -6.58 19.83 2.84
CA ASP A 233 -6.73 20.81 3.92
C ASP A 233 -7.44 20.23 5.14
N ARG A 234 -8.52 19.47 4.95
CA ARG A 234 -9.22 18.76 6.04
C ARG A 234 -8.31 17.74 6.71
N ILE A 235 -7.61 16.93 5.92
CA ILE A 235 -6.66 15.91 6.42
C ILE A 235 -5.58 16.59 7.26
N ARG A 236 -4.95 17.65 6.74
CA ARG A 236 -3.94 18.43 7.47
C ARG A 236 -4.49 19.00 8.78
N GLY A 237 -5.66 19.62 8.73
CA GLY A 237 -6.29 20.24 9.91
C GLY A 237 -6.63 19.23 11.00
N ALA A 238 -6.98 17.99 10.65
CA ALA A 238 -7.27 16.93 11.61
C ALA A 238 -5.99 16.24 12.14
N TYR A 239 -5.04 15.96 11.26
CA TYR A 239 -3.92 15.05 11.54
C TYR A 239 -2.70 15.73 12.14
N LEU A 240 -2.24 16.86 11.57
CA LEU A 240 -0.89 17.37 11.85
C LEU A 240 -0.73 18.06 13.22
N ALA A 241 -1.83 18.30 13.95
CA ALA A 241 -1.84 19.12 15.15
C ALA A 241 -1.09 20.45 14.92
N THR A 242 0.09 20.64 15.51
CA THR A 242 0.92 21.84 15.34
C THR A 242 2.13 21.64 14.43
N ARG A 243 2.26 20.47 13.77
CA ARG A 243 3.43 20.16 12.93
C ARG A 243 3.37 20.86 11.58
N SER A 244 4.55 21.11 11.01
CA SER A 244 4.67 21.59 9.63
C SER A 244 4.16 20.53 8.66
N PRO A 245 3.43 20.91 7.59
CA PRO A 245 3.05 19.95 6.55
C PRO A 245 4.24 19.40 5.74
N SER A 246 5.39 20.07 5.78
CA SER A 246 6.64 19.61 5.16
C SER A 246 7.58 18.88 6.15
N ASP A 247 7.08 18.52 7.33
CA ASP A 247 7.86 17.81 8.32
C ASP A 247 8.18 16.38 7.85
N PRO A 248 9.46 15.98 7.76
CA PRO A 248 9.88 14.67 7.27
C PRO A 248 9.49 13.49 8.17
N MET A 249 8.84 13.72 9.31
CA MET A 249 8.29 12.68 10.17
C MET A 249 6.78 12.43 9.97
N ALA A 250 6.14 13.23 9.12
CA ALA A 250 4.71 13.13 8.78
C ALA A 250 4.47 13.15 7.27
N SER A 251 5.41 13.70 6.50
CA SER A 251 5.41 13.74 5.04
C SER A 251 6.67 13.07 4.51
N PRO A 252 6.62 11.76 4.18
CA PRO A 252 7.75 10.96 3.72
C PRO A 252 8.49 11.55 2.51
N LEU A 253 7.83 12.37 1.69
CA LEU A 253 8.48 13.05 0.57
C LEU A 253 9.70 13.88 1.02
N TYR A 254 9.70 14.39 2.24
CA TYR A 254 10.80 15.19 2.80
C TYR A 254 11.84 14.36 3.56
N ALA A 255 11.58 13.06 3.82
CA ALA A 255 12.47 12.19 4.59
C ALA A 255 13.67 11.67 3.79
N ASP A 256 14.76 11.30 4.48
CA ASP A 256 15.87 10.56 3.89
C ASP A 256 15.48 9.08 3.73
N LEU A 257 15.68 8.54 2.52
CA LEU A 257 15.33 7.16 2.13
C LEU A 257 16.57 6.28 1.94
N THR A 258 17.78 6.77 2.24
CA THR A 258 18.99 5.96 2.10
C THR A 258 18.94 4.72 3.00
N GLY A 259 19.06 3.55 2.38
CA GLY A 259 18.98 2.25 3.05
C GLY A 259 17.56 1.73 3.29
N PHE A 260 16.54 2.37 2.73
CA PHE A 260 15.15 1.89 2.80
C PHE A 260 15.00 0.53 2.07
N PRO A 261 14.18 -0.41 2.58
CA PRO A 261 13.97 -1.70 1.93
C PRO A 261 13.27 -1.56 0.57
N PRO A 262 13.15 -2.65 -0.22
CA PRO A 262 12.43 -2.63 -1.49
C PRO A 262 11.04 -2.00 -1.36
N LEU A 263 10.70 -1.13 -2.30
CA LEU A 263 9.50 -0.30 -2.27
C LEU A 263 8.69 -0.44 -3.57
N LEU A 264 7.46 -0.91 -3.47
CA LEU A 264 6.47 -0.84 -4.55
C LEU A 264 5.51 0.34 -4.32
N LEU A 265 5.35 1.16 -5.34
CA LEU A 265 4.42 2.27 -5.39
C LEU A 265 3.42 2.03 -6.52
N GLN A 266 2.12 2.08 -6.22
CA GLN A 266 1.08 2.04 -7.25
C GLN A 266 0.22 3.30 -7.16
N VAL A 267 -0.10 3.92 -8.29
CA VAL A 267 -0.96 5.10 -8.35
C VAL A 267 -1.73 5.13 -9.66
N GLY A 268 -2.95 5.65 -9.66
CA GLY A 268 -3.76 5.87 -10.84
C GLY A 268 -3.35 7.13 -11.59
N SER A 269 -3.46 7.13 -12.92
CA SER A 269 -3.12 8.32 -13.72
C SER A 269 -4.03 9.52 -13.48
N ASP A 270 -5.24 9.27 -12.97
CA ASP A 270 -6.29 10.27 -12.81
C ASP A 270 -6.34 10.81 -11.36
N GLU A 271 -5.39 10.42 -10.52
CA GLU A 271 -5.32 10.81 -9.11
C GLU A 271 -4.71 12.20 -8.90
N ALA A 272 -5.22 12.92 -7.90
CA ALA A 272 -4.58 14.13 -7.40
C ALA A 272 -3.19 13.85 -6.79
N LEU A 273 -2.95 12.63 -6.28
CA LEU A 273 -1.70 12.19 -5.65
C LEU A 273 -0.68 11.54 -6.61
N LEU A 274 -0.90 11.62 -7.93
CA LEU A 274 0.03 11.08 -8.92
C LEU A 274 1.46 11.60 -8.73
N ASP A 275 1.63 12.93 -8.63
CA ASP A 275 2.96 13.52 -8.49
C ASP A 275 3.56 13.30 -7.09
N ASP A 276 2.76 13.07 -6.04
CA ASP A 276 3.24 12.65 -4.72
C ASP A 276 3.98 11.31 -4.82
N THR A 277 3.38 10.38 -5.55
CA THR A 277 3.94 9.05 -5.77
C THR A 277 5.19 9.11 -6.65
N LEU A 278 5.13 9.82 -7.78
CA LEU A 278 6.24 9.89 -8.74
C LEU A 278 7.46 10.63 -8.16
N ARG A 279 7.25 11.73 -7.41
CA ARG A 279 8.35 12.45 -6.76
C ARG A 279 9.00 11.61 -5.66
N LEU A 280 8.22 10.87 -4.87
CA LEU A 280 8.77 9.95 -3.88
C LEU A 280 9.58 8.83 -4.57
N ALA A 281 9.07 8.26 -5.66
CA ALA A 281 9.76 7.21 -6.41
C ALA A 281 11.12 7.70 -6.95
N GLU A 282 11.16 8.90 -7.54
CA GLU A 282 12.39 9.52 -8.01
C GLU A 282 13.39 9.71 -6.86
N LYS A 283 12.92 10.24 -5.73
CA LYS A 283 13.75 10.44 -4.54
C LYS A 283 14.30 9.12 -3.99
N ALA A 284 13.47 8.08 -3.88
CA ALA A 284 13.86 6.76 -3.43
C ALA A 284 14.93 6.16 -4.35
N LYS A 285 14.74 6.28 -5.67
CA LYS A 285 15.71 5.82 -6.67
C LYS A 285 17.05 6.54 -6.54
N LEU A 286 17.04 7.86 -6.36
CA LEU A 286 18.26 8.65 -6.14
C LEU A 286 18.96 8.30 -4.82
N ALA A 287 18.22 7.84 -3.81
CA ALA A 287 18.76 7.35 -2.54
C ALA A 287 19.27 5.89 -2.60
N GLY A 288 19.19 5.23 -3.77
CA GLY A 288 19.67 3.86 -3.96
C GLY A 288 18.69 2.77 -3.54
N VAL A 289 17.41 3.10 -3.33
CA VAL A 289 16.35 2.14 -2.99
C VAL A 289 15.95 1.34 -4.23
N ASP A 290 15.72 0.03 -4.07
CA ASP A 290 15.04 -0.78 -5.09
C ASP A 290 13.55 -0.39 -5.11
N VAL A 291 13.23 0.60 -5.94
CA VAL A 291 11.88 1.17 -6.04
C VAL A 291 11.26 0.83 -7.39
N GLN A 292 10.01 0.37 -7.34
CA GLN A 292 9.17 0.15 -8.50
C GLN A 292 7.94 1.05 -8.37
N ALA A 293 7.70 1.89 -9.38
CA ALA A 293 6.53 2.78 -9.42
C ALA A 293 5.67 2.43 -10.64
N GLU A 294 4.40 2.13 -10.39
CA GLU A 294 3.43 1.70 -11.40
C GLU A 294 2.30 2.73 -11.51
N VAL A 295 2.20 3.38 -12.66
CA VAL A 295 1.08 4.27 -12.98
C VAL A 295 0.01 3.49 -13.72
N TRP A 296 -1.16 3.33 -13.11
CA TRP A 296 -2.29 2.58 -13.64
C TRP A 296 -3.19 3.50 -14.46
N PRO A 297 -3.26 3.31 -15.80
CA PRO A 297 -4.02 4.22 -16.66
C PRO A 297 -5.50 4.29 -16.26
N GLY A 298 -6.02 5.52 -16.19
CA GLY A 298 -7.41 5.87 -15.88
C GLY A 298 -7.96 5.33 -14.56
N MET A 299 -7.10 4.87 -13.65
CA MET A 299 -7.52 4.48 -12.30
C MET A 299 -7.59 5.71 -11.40
N ILE A 300 -8.50 5.66 -10.43
CA ILE A 300 -8.79 6.70 -9.43
C ILE A 300 -8.21 6.33 -8.07
N HIS A 301 -8.23 7.26 -7.12
CA HIS A 301 -7.73 7.04 -5.76
C HIS A 301 -8.32 5.78 -5.09
N GLN A 302 -7.46 4.95 -4.51
CA GLN A 302 -7.82 3.72 -3.78
C GLN A 302 -8.63 2.70 -4.59
N TRP A 303 -8.49 2.65 -5.93
CA TRP A 303 -9.21 1.70 -6.76
C TRP A 303 -9.02 0.23 -6.33
N GLN A 304 -7.89 -0.10 -5.70
CA GLN A 304 -7.52 -1.42 -5.20
C GLN A 304 -8.52 -2.00 -4.20
N LEU A 305 -9.27 -1.13 -3.49
CA LEU A 305 -10.28 -1.52 -2.50
C LEU A 305 -11.48 -2.24 -3.12
N PHE A 306 -11.64 -2.20 -4.46
CA PHE A 306 -12.82 -2.71 -5.16
C PHE A 306 -12.52 -3.93 -6.07
N PRO A 307 -11.88 -5.02 -5.57
CA PRO A 307 -11.55 -6.18 -6.40
C PRO A 307 -12.77 -6.95 -6.91
N SER A 308 -13.94 -6.80 -6.29
CA SER A 308 -15.20 -7.36 -6.78
C SER A 308 -15.78 -6.59 -7.96
N LEU A 309 -15.44 -5.31 -8.13
CA LEU A 309 -16.03 -4.41 -9.12
C LEU A 309 -15.09 -4.11 -10.29
N LEU A 310 -13.78 -3.98 -10.02
CA LEU A 310 -12.78 -3.58 -11.00
C LEU A 310 -11.81 -4.71 -11.31
N ASP A 311 -11.63 -4.99 -12.59
CA ASP A 311 -10.61 -5.94 -13.06
C ASP A 311 -9.21 -5.41 -12.73
N GLY A 312 -9.00 -4.10 -12.87
CA GLY A 312 -7.75 -3.42 -12.51
C GLY A 312 -7.40 -3.54 -11.03
N ALA A 313 -8.40 -3.55 -10.13
CA ALA A 313 -8.17 -3.78 -8.70
C ALA A 313 -7.71 -5.23 -8.42
N ARG A 314 -8.30 -6.23 -9.09
CA ARG A 314 -7.83 -7.62 -8.96
C ARG A 314 -6.41 -7.79 -9.47
N GLN A 315 -6.08 -7.17 -10.60
CA GLN A 315 -4.73 -7.22 -11.17
C GLN A 315 -3.71 -6.53 -10.26
N SER A 316 -4.05 -5.36 -9.72
CA SER A 316 -3.24 -4.66 -8.73
C SER A 316 -3.03 -5.51 -7.47
N ASN A 317 -4.09 -6.10 -6.91
CA ASN A 317 -3.97 -6.96 -5.73
C ASN A 317 -3.13 -8.22 -5.99
N GLN A 318 -3.20 -8.81 -7.19
CA GLN A 318 -2.32 -9.91 -7.58
C GLN A 318 -0.87 -9.42 -7.67
N ARG A 319 -0.64 -8.26 -8.27
CA ARG A 319 0.70 -7.67 -8.40
C ARG A 319 1.35 -7.38 -7.04
N ILE A 320 0.57 -6.87 -6.07
CA ILE A 320 1.00 -6.66 -4.68
C ILE A 320 1.39 -7.99 -4.03
N ALA A 321 0.57 -9.03 -4.22
CA ALA A 321 0.86 -10.36 -3.70
C ALA A 321 2.12 -10.97 -4.32
N ASP A 322 2.30 -10.85 -5.63
CA ASP A 322 3.49 -11.32 -6.33
C ASP A 322 4.74 -10.60 -5.80
N TYR A 323 4.67 -9.28 -5.62
CA TYR A 323 5.75 -8.49 -5.03
C TYR A 323 6.08 -8.94 -3.61
N ALA A 324 5.07 -9.24 -2.78
CA ALA A 324 5.29 -9.76 -1.44
C ALA A 324 5.98 -11.16 -1.48
N ILE A 325 5.50 -12.06 -2.34
CA ILE A 325 6.09 -13.40 -2.53
C ILE A 325 7.55 -13.31 -3.02
N GLU A 326 7.85 -12.36 -3.90
CA GLU A 326 9.21 -12.09 -4.37
C GLU A 326 10.13 -11.63 -3.23
N HIS A 327 9.62 -11.00 -2.17
CA HIS A 327 10.44 -10.41 -1.12
C HIS A 327 10.50 -11.24 0.17
N PHE A 328 9.51 -12.09 0.45
CA PHE A 328 9.61 -13.03 1.57
C PHE A 328 10.88 -13.89 1.46
N ALA A 329 11.63 -14.00 2.56
CA ALA A 329 12.86 -14.78 2.60
C ALA A 329 12.61 -16.28 2.34
N ASP A 330 11.47 -16.82 2.78
CA ASP A 330 11.17 -18.25 2.68
C ASP A 330 10.45 -18.67 1.37
N ARG A 331 10.83 -18.07 0.23
CA ARG A 331 10.19 -18.22 -1.10
C ARG A 331 9.81 -19.68 -1.42
N PRO A 332 8.64 -19.92 -2.08
CA PRO A 332 8.34 -21.24 -2.61
C PRO A 332 9.49 -21.70 -3.53
N LYS A 333 10.00 -22.92 -3.33
CA LYS A 333 10.94 -23.51 -4.30
C LYS A 333 10.22 -23.60 -5.65
N GLN A 334 10.79 -22.97 -6.68
CA GLN A 334 10.30 -23.05 -8.06
C GLN A 334 10.35 -24.50 -8.57
#